data_AF-A0A6C0B7C8-F1
#
_entry.id   AF-A0A6C0B7C8-F1
#
_cell.length_a   1.000
_cell.length_b   1.000
_cell.length_c   1.000
_cell.angle_alpha   90.00
_cell.angle_beta   90.00
_cell.angle_gamma   90.00
#
_symmetry.space_group_name_H-M   'P 1'
#
loop_
_entity.id
_entity.type
_entity.pdbx_description
1 polymer ?
#
loop_
_entity_poly.entity_id
_entity_poly.type
_entity_poly.pdbx_seq_one_letter_code
_entity_poly.pdbx_strand_id
1 'polypeptide(L)'
;MNESEERELALNEFSRAIFEHLKYNSTYSFRAVTIDGVLCYPVIHKHRKIVNFECVNIYCHAKDKWGDKIKEHYSVYYKNYSTIRDAILTVEFVNKCFRIYNGDLMSPEDYKMAKMEEQFLPYNESQVCCICYENTLDTTLCDHYLCLRCREVCLNKCVTDCPMCRKQDIVSIYNIDNGLINNNVYTVLREVIEFERKQDAPNNDFVYLSSSVGEGVYAFIDRIGNRRSRSPSSESNLNENDQELSEVSTIYENEDESDELMPFDLSGLFEAALQSEPVTI
;
A
#
# COMPACT_ATOMS: atom_id res chain seq x y z
N MET A 1 25.39 -12.73 29.41
CA MET A 1 24.54 -13.11 28.27
C MET A 1 25.01 -12.24 27.11
N ASN A 2 25.18 -12.79 25.92
CA ASN A 2 25.65 -12.03 24.77
C ASN A 2 24.51 -11.09 24.29
N GLU A 3 24.81 -9.87 23.83
CA GLU A 3 23.80 -8.92 23.31
C GLU A 3 22.91 -9.55 22.22
N SER A 4 23.47 -10.46 21.42
CA SER A 4 22.72 -11.24 20.42
C SER A 4 21.67 -12.17 21.05
N GLU A 5 22.01 -12.83 22.16
CA GLU A 5 21.09 -13.72 22.88
C GLU A 5 19.98 -12.93 23.58
N GLU A 6 20.32 -11.78 24.16
CA GLU A 6 19.34 -10.87 24.80
C GLU A 6 18.32 -10.36 23.78
N ARG A 7 18.79 -9.93 22.60
CA ARG A 7 17.92 -9.50 21.50
C ARG A 7 17.00 -10.63 21.03
N GLU A 8 17.54 -11.84 20.91
CA GLU A 8 16.78 -13.01 20.48
C GLU A 8 15.66 -13.37 21.47
N LEU A 9 15.96 -13.35 22.77
CA LEU A 9 14.96 -13.56 23.82
C LEU A 9 13.88 -12.48 23.79
N ALA A 10 14.25 -11.20 23.70
CA ALA A 10 13.31 -10.10 23.62
C ALA A 10 12.38 -10.21 22.40
N LEU A 11 12.93 -10.58 21.23
CA LEU A 11 12.14 -10.80 20.01
C LEU A 11 11.14 -11.94 20.17
N ASN A 12 11.53 -13.04 20.81
CA ASN A 12 10.64 -14.18 21.06
C ASN A 12 9.52 -13.82 22.05
N GLU A 13 9.85 -13.12 23.13
CA GLU A 13 8.86 -12.63 24.11
C GLU A 13 7.86 -11.67 23.45
N PHE A 14 8.36 -10.72 22.66
CA PHE A 14 7.51 -9.74 21.98
C PHE A 14 6.64 -10.38 20.89
N SER A 15 7.19 -11.32 20.13
CA SER A 15 6.43 -12.10 19.13
C SER A 15 5.26 -12.84 19.78
N ARG A 16 5.49 -13.46 20.96
CA ARG A 16 4.45 -14.14 21.72
C ARG A 16 3.39 -13.15 22.22
N ALA A 17 3.79 -11.98 22.71
CA ALA A 17 2.85 -10.96 23.19
C ALA A 17 1.92 -10.47 22.07
N ILE A 18 2.45 -10.19 20.87
CA ILE A 18 1.64 -9.82 19.70
C ILE A 18 0.73 -10.97 19.29
N PHE A 19 1.22 -12.22 19.28
CA PHE A 19 0.40 -13.38 18.95
C PHE A 19 -0.80 -13.52 19.91
N GLU A 20 -0.59 -13.37 21.21
CA GLU A 20 -1.69 -13.39 22.20
C GLU A 20 -2.66 -12.21 22.01
N HIS A 21 -2.16 -11.02 21.69
CA HIS A 21 -3.00 -9.86 21.38
C HIS A 21 -3.92 -10.12 20.18
N LEU A 22 -3.38 -10.70 19.11
CA LEU A 22 -4.11 -11.02 17.88
C LEU A 22 -5.06 -12.21 18.02
N LYS A 23 -5.09 -12.91 19.15
CA LYS A 23 -6.17 -13.88 19.43
C LYS A 23 -7.51 -13.17 19.57
N TYR A 24 -7.50 -11.98 20.18
CA TYR A 24 -8.69 -11.22 20.54
C TYR A 24 -8.91 -9.98 19.68
N ASN A 25 -7.86 -9.47 19.04
CA ASN A 25 -7.92 -8.30 18.16
C ASN A 25 -7.59 -8.69 16.72
N SER A 26 -8.13 -7.96 15.74
CA SER A 26 -7.85 -8.15 14.32
C SER A 26 -6.48 -7.59 13.91
N THR A 27 -6.02 -6.56 14.61
CA THR A 27 -4.79 -5.84 14.29
C THR A 27 -3.90 -5.65 15.51
N TYR A 28 -2.62 -5.34 15.25
CA TYR A 28 -1.68 -4.80 16.23
C TYR A 28 -0.92 -3.64 15.60
N SER A 29 -1.09 -2.44 16.15
CA SER A 29 -0.38 -1.24 15.69
C SER A 29 0.86 -1.00 16.53
N PHE A 30 2.00 -0.82 15.86
CA PHE A 30 3.23 -0.39 16.49
C PHE A 30 3.16 1.11 16.81
N ARG A 31 4.09 1.58 17.66
CA ARG A 31 4.31 3.03 17.82
C ARG A 31 4.68 3.66 16.46
N ALA A 32 4.34 4.93 16.30
CA ALA A 32 4.74 5.68 15.12
C ALA A 32 6.28 5.70 14.96
N VAL A 33 6.72 5.61 13.71
CA VAL A 33 8.13 5.69 13.30
C VAL A 33 8.26 6.62 12.11
N THR A 34 9.39 7.32 12.01
CA THR A 34 9.69 8.18 10.86
C THR A 34 10.57 7.40 9.88
N ILE A 35 10.07 7.18 8.67
CA ILE A 35 10.78 6.48 7.59
C ILE A 35 10.97 7.47 6.45
N ASP A 36 12.23 7.78 6.13
CA ASP A 36 12.61 8.77 5.10
C ASP A 36 11.86 10.12 5.23
N GLY A 37 11.72 10.59 6.47
CA GLY A 37 11.06 11.86 6.79
C GLY A 37 9.52 11.82 6.84
N VAL A 38 8.90 10.67 6.56
CA VAL A 38 7.44 10.48 6.66
C VAL A 38 7.07 9.72 7.93
N LEU A 39 6.08 10.22 8.68
CA LEU A 39 5.61 9.57 9.90
C LEU A 39 4.59 8.46 9.56
N CYS A 40 4.89 7.22 9.97
CA CYS A 40 4.07 6.06 9.66
C CYS A 40 3.76 5.19 10.89
N TYR A 41 2.61 4.51 10.85
CA TYR A 41 2.28 3.36 11.71
C TYR A 41 2.55 2.05 10.96
N PRO A 42 3.45 1.19 11.47
CA PRO A 42 3.45 -0.21 11.10
C PRO A 42 2.24 -0.90 11.76
N VAL A 43 1.45 -1.63 10.99
CA VAL A 43 0.26 -2.33 11.45
C VAL A 43 0.33 -3.79 11.00
N ILE A 44 0.23 -4.72 11.94
CA ILE A 44 0.05 -6.15 11.63
C ILE A 44 -1.44 -6.43 11.57
N HIS A 45 -1.89 -6.92 10.42
CA HIS A 45 -3.26 -7.39 10.22
C HIS A 45 -3.28 -8.91 10.25
N LYS A 46 -4.10 -9.48 11.14
CA LYS A 46 -4.28 -10.93 11.27
C LYS A 46 -4.96 -11.50 10.02
N HIS A 47 -5.95 -10.79 9.47
CA HIS A 47 -6.61 -11.22 8.25
C HIS A 47 -5.63 -11.11 7.09
N ARG A 48 -5.54 -12.15 6.25
CA ARG A 48 -4.54 -12.31 5.17
C ARG A 48 -3.06 -12.25 5.60
N LYS A 49 -2.75 -12.04 6.89
CA LYS A 49 -1.39 -11.98 7.45
C LYS A 49 -0.50 -10.99 6.72
N ILE A 50 -0.88 -9.71 6.76
CA ILE A 50 -0.08 -8.63 6.17
C ILE A 50 0.49 -7.71 7.24
N VAL A 51 1.68 -7.18 6.98
CA VAL A 51 2.20 -5.98 7.65
C VAL A 51 2.01 -4.81 6.70
N ASN A 52 1.31 -3.77 7.14
CA ASN A 52 1.04 -2.55 6.40
C ASN A 52 1.79 -1.38 7.04
N PHE A 53 2.13 -0.37 6.24
CA PHE A 53 2.71 0.89 6.70
C PHE A 53 1.81 2.03 6.25
N GLU A 54 1.21 2.69 7.23
CA GLU A 54 0.19 3.72 7.02
C GLU A 54 0.74 5.08 7.44
N CYS A 55 0.58 6.11 6.62
CA CYS A 55 0.93 7.47 7.01
C CYS A 55 0.05 7.94 8.17
N VAL A 56 0.64 8.62 9.16
CA VAL A 56 -0.10 9.16 10.30
C VAL A 56 -0.91 10.39 9.91
N ASN A 57 -0.29 11.34 9.21
CA ASN A 57 -0.89 12.65 8.94
C ASN A 57 -1.49 12.78 7.54
N ILE A 58 -1.27 11.78 6.69
CA ILE A 58 -1.64 11.80 5.28
C ILE A 58 -2.70 10.73 5.00
N TYR A 59 -3.79 11.18 4.40
CA TYR A 59 -4.96 10.38 4.08
C TYR A 59 -5.13 10.26 2.57
N CYS A 60 -5.91 9.30 2.10
CA CYS A 60 -6.35 9.22 0.72
C CYS A 60 -7.85 9.00 0.63
N HIS A 61 -8.41 9.23 -0.57
CA HIS A 61 -9.77 8.81 -0.89
C HIS A 61 -9.75 7.41 -1.50
N ALA A 62 -10.05 6.41 -0.67
CA ALA A 62 -10.24 5.04 -1.14
C ALA A 62 -11.68 4.84 -1.62
N LYS A 63 -11.90 3.90 -2.54
CA LYS A 63 -13.23 3.45 -2.96
C LYS A 63 -13.57 2.18 -2.21
N ASP A 64 -14.74 2.16 -1.58
CA ASP A 64 -15.27 0.90 -1.06
C ASP A 64 -15.84 0.02 -2.18
N LYS A 65 -16.30 -1.18 -1.81
CA LYS A 65 -16.95 -2.14 -2.73
C LYS A 65 -18.19 -1.61 -3.45
N TRP A 66 -18.84 -0.54 -2.97
CA TRP A 66 -19.98 0.10 -3.64
C TRP A 66 -19.56 1.28 -4.53
N GLY A 67 -18.27 1.64 -4.48
CA GLY A 67 -17.69 2.76 -5.23
C GLY A 67 -17.72 4.09 -4.48
N ASP A 68 -18.19 4.10 -3.22
CA ASP A 68 -18.24 5.31 -2.42
C ASP A 68 -16.84 5.70 -1.94
N LYS A 69 -16.56 7.01 -1.92
CA LYS A 69 -15.27 7.54 -1.47
C LYS A 69 -15.24 7.61 0.05
N ILE A 70 -14.29 6.90 0.63
CA ILE A 70 -13.99 6.90 2.06
C ILE A 70 -12.61 7.50 2.31
N LYS A 71 -12.47 8.21 3.44
CA LYS A 71 -11.18 8.76 3.86
C LYS A 71 -10.45 7.73 4.72
N GLU A 72 -9.26 7.34 4.29
CA GLU A 72 -8.42 6.35 4.99
C GLU A 72 -6.99 6.88 5.14
N HIS A 73 -6.24 6.34 6.08
CA HIS A 73 -4.79 6.57 6.14
C HIS A 73 -4.15 6.02 4.87
N TYR A 74 -3.26 6.82 4.26
CA TYR A 74 -2.60 6.40 3.03
C TYR A 74 -1.58 5.30 3.34
N SER A 75 -1.71 4.15 2.67
CA SER A 75 -0.80 3.03 2.83
C SER A 75 0.35 3.13 1.83
N VAL A 76 1.58 3.20 2.32
CA VAL A 76 2.78 3.38 1.50
C VAL A 76 3.46 2.06 1.14
N TYR A 77 3.18 0.98 1.87
CA TYR A 77 3.73 -0.35 1.62
C TYR A 77 2.98 -1.42 2.41
N TYR A 78 2.86 -2.62 1.84
CA TYR A 78 2.46 -3.80 2.59
C TYR A 78 3.27 -5.03 2.17
N LYS A 79 3.34 -6.03 3.07
CA LYS A 79 3.97 -7.32 2.79
C LYS A 79 3.24 -8.45 3.52
N ASN A 80 3.09 -9.59 2.86
CA ASN A 80 2.62 -10.82 3.53
C ASN A 80 3.70 -11.33 4.50
N TYR A 81 3.29 -11.87 5.64
CA TYR A 81 4.18 -12.54 6.60
C TYR A 81 3.73 -13.97 6.90
N SER A 82 4.70 -14.85 7.16
CA SER A 82 4.42 -16.24 7.53
C SER A 82 4.20 -16.37 9.04
N THR A 83 5.07 -15.74 9.82
CA THR A 83 5.03 -15.70 11.28
C THR A 83 5.04 -14.27 11.83
N ILE A 84 4.57 -14.07 13.07
CA ILE A 84 4.62 -12.75 13.74
C ILE A 84 6.06 -12.27 13.88
N ARG A 85 7.00 -13.19 14.09
CA ARG A 85 8.43 -12.89 14.11
C ARG A 85 8.90 -12.29 12.78
N ASP A 86 8.50 -12.88 11.65
CA ASP A 86 8.81 -12.34 10.32
C ASP A 86 8.20 -10.96 10.09
N ALA A 87 6.99 -10.73 10.62
CA ALA A 87 6.35 -9.43 10.57
C ALA A 87 7.17 -8.38 11.35
N ILE A 88 7.61 -8.68 12.57
CA ILE A 88 8.45 -7.78 13.37
C ILE A 88 9.79 -7.50 12.67
N LEU A 89 10.43 -8.53 12.12
CA LEU A 89 11.69 -8.36 11.38
C LEU A 89 11.48 -7.54 10.10
N THR A 90 10.33 -7.66 9.44
CA THR A 90 9.95 -6.81 8.31
C THR A 90 9.79 -5.36 8.75
N VAL A 91 9.13 -5.09 9.88
CA VAL A 91 9.04 -3.74 10.45
C VAL A 91 10.42 -3.15 10.72
N GLU A 92 11.31 -3.91 11.35
CA GLU A 92 12.67 -3.47 11.62
C GLU A 92 13.46 -3.17 10.33
N PHE A 93 13.36 -4.05 9.33
CA PHE A 93 14.08 -3.90 8.06
C PHE A 93 13.59 -2.70 7.27
N VAL A 94 12.28 -2.55 7.10
CA VAL A 94 11.67 -1.43 6.37
C VAL A 94 12.03 -0.10 7.01
N ASN A 95 11.94 0.00 8.34
CA ASN A 95 12.28 1.22 9.07
C ASN A 95 13.75 1.67 8.90
N LYS A 96 14.68 0.73 8.70
CA LYS A 96 16.11 1.04 8.52
C LYS A 96 16.45 1.35 7.06
N CYS A 97 15.93 0.55 6.14
CA CYS A 97 16.48 0.46 4.80
C CYS A 97 15.62 1.14 3.73
N PHE A 98 14.29 1.22 3.91
CA PHE A 98 13.41 1.67 2.84
C PHE A 98 13.41 3.19 2.69
N ARG A 99 13.02 3.66 1.51
CA ARG A 99 12.94 5.08 1.14
C ARG A 99 11.63 5.38 0.42
N ILE A 100 11.16 6.62 0.55
CA ILE A 100 9.92 7.06 -0.07
C ILE A 100 10.22 7.53 -1.49
N TYR A 101 9.44 7.06 -2.45
CA TYR A 101 9.51 7.48 -3.85
C TYR A 101 8.12 7.40 -4.49
N ASN A 102 7.63 8.53 -5.02
CA ASN A 102 6.29 8.68 -5.61
C ASN A 102 5.16 8.05 -4.79
N GLY A 103 5.08 8.43 -3.51
CA GLY A 103 4.08 7.90 -2.58
C GLY A 103 4.36 6.50 -2.02
N ASP A 104 5.26 5.73 -2.63
CA ASP A 104 5.55 4.37 -2.21
C ASP A 104 6.77 4.28 -1.31
N LEU A 105 6.74 3.35 -0.37
CA LEU A 105 7.89 3.00 0.44
C LEU A 105 8.60 1.79 -0.21
N MET A 106 9.76 2.06 -0.81
CA MET A 106 10.49 1.13 -1.67
C MET A 106 11.71 0.54 -0.96
N SER A 107 12.05 -0.70 -1.33
CA SER A 107 13.31 -1.33 -0.89
C SER A 107 14.52 -0.57 -1.47
N PRO A 108 15.73 -0.70 -0.89
CA PRO A 108 16.93 -0.07 -1.43
C PRO A 108 17.18 -0.40 -2.91
N GLU A 109 16.95 -1.65 -3.30
CA GLU A 109 17.14 -2.15 -4.65
C GLU A 109 16.12 -1.53 -5.61
N ASP A 110 14.83 -1.55 -5.23
CA ASP A 110 13.74 -0.99 -6.05
C ASP A 110 13.90 0.53 -6.20
N TYR A 111 14.26 1.22 -5.11
CA TYR A 111 14.52 2.66 -5.13
C TYR A 111 15.67 3.00 -6.09
N LYS A 112 16.77 2.26 -6.03
CA LYS A 112 17.91 2.46 -6.93
C LYS A 112 17.51 2.19 -8.38
N MET A 113 16.73 1.15 -8.63
CA MET A 113 16.24 0.82 -9.97
C MET A 113 15.35 1.93 -10.53
N ALA A 114 14.38 2.40 -9.73
CA ALA A 114 13.50 3.49 -10.11
C ALA A 114 14.26 4.79 -10.41
N LYS A 115 15.35 5.08 -9.66
CA LYS A 115 16.24 6.21 -9.94
C LYS A 115 17.05 6.07 -11.23
N MET A 116 17.45 4.85 -11.59
CA MET A 116 18.11 4.60 -12.88
C MET A 116 17.11 4.74 -14.03
N GLU A 117 15.87 4.29 -13.84
CA GLU A 117 14.79 4.39 -14.84
C GLU A 117 14.51 5.84 -15.25
N GLU A 118 14.64 6.81 -14.34
CA GLU A 118 14.49 8.25 -14.65
C GLU A 118 15.42 8.74 -15.78
N GLN A 119 16.55 8.06 -16.00
CA GLN A 119 17.50 8.44 -17.07
C GLN A 119 17.00 8.03 -18.46
N PHE A 120 16.14 7.02 -18.53
CA PHE A 120 15.60 6.46 -19.77
C PHE A 120 14.16 6.91 -20.00
N LEU A 121 13.40 7.10 -18.92
CA LEU A 121 12.02 7.58 -18.91
C LEU A 121 11.95 8.85 -18.05
N PRO A 122 12.44 10.00 -18.57
CA PRO A 122 12.48 11.22 -17.80
C PRO A 122 11.09 11.78 -17.54
N TYR A 123 10.97 12.46 -16.41
CA TYR A 123 9.80 13.22 -16.05
C TYR A 123 9.59 14.43 -16.97
N ASN A 124 8.33 14.84 -17.11
CA ASN A 124 8.01 16.13 -17.71
C ASN A 124 8.58 17.28 -16.86
N GLU A 125 8.92 18.41 -17.49
CA GLU A 125 9.46 19.59 -16.79
C GLU A 125 8.55 20.09 -15.66
N SER A 126 7.24 19.85 -15.75
CA SER A 126 6.27 20.22 -14.73
C SER A 126 6.19 19.24 -13.56
N GLN A 127 6.63 17.99 -13.71
CA GLN A 127 6.52 16.91 -12.72
C GLN A 127 7.60 16.99 -11.65
N VAL A 128 7.65 18.15 -10.99
CA VAL A 128 8.68 18.52 -10.03
C VAL A 128 8.01 19.07 -8.78
N CYS A 129 8.43 18.59 -7.62
CA CYS A 129 7.89 19.04 -6.34
C CYS A 129 8.13 20.54 -6.16
N CYS A 130 7.06 21.29 -5.89
CA CYS A 130 7.12 22.75 -5.70
C CYS A 130 7.91 23.23 -4.47
N ILE A 131 8.41 22.32 -3.61
CA ILE A 131 9.17 22.64 -2.40
C ILE A 131 10.64 22.20 -2.52
N CYS A 132 10.89 20.92 -2.81
CA CYS A 132 12.26 20.39 -2.87
C CYS A 132 12.86 20.36 -4.28
N TYR A 133 12.05 20.62 -5.31
CA TYR A 133 12.45 20.57 -6.72
C TYR A 133 12.95 19.19 -7.21
N GLU A 134 12.63 18.12 -6.49
CA GLU A 134 12.84 16.75 -6.97
C GLU A 134 11.68 16.32 -7.86
N ASN A 135 11.99 15.45 -8.84
CA ASN A 135 10.99 14.79 -9.68
C ASN A 135 9.95 14.04 -8.84
N THR A 136 8.67 14.17 -9.21
CA THR A 136 7.59 13.46 -8.52
C THR A 136 6.32 13.35 -9.36
N LEU A 137 5.58 12.26 -9.18
CA LEU A 137 4.19 12.12 -9.68
C LEU A 137 3.14 12.50 -8.64
N ASP A 138 3.56 12.77 -7.39
CA ASP A 138 2.66 13.08 -6.30
C ASP A 138 2.06 14.47 -6.53
N THR A 139 0.74 14.57 -6.48
CA THR A 139 0.01 15.81 -6.69
C THR A 139 -0.89 16.15 -5.52
N THR A 140 -1.29 17.41 -5.44
CA THR A 140 -2.39 17.86 -4.58
C THR A 140 -3.73 17.69 -5.30
N LEU A 141 -4.85 17.85 -4.59
CA LEU A 141 -6.21 17.86 -5.19
C LEU A 141 -6.51 19.07 -6.11
N CYS A 142 -5.51 19.89 -6.39
CA CYS A 142 -5.56 20.97 -7.38
C CYS A 142 -4.38 20.87 -8.35
N ASP A 143 -3.86 19.65 -8.53
CA ASP A 143 -2.90 19.28 -9.58
C ASP A 143 -1.56 20.01 -9.52
N HIS A 144 -1.18 20.51 -8.33
CA HIS A 144 0.19 20.97 -8.07
C HIS A 144 1.03 19.83 -7.52
N TYR A 145 2.22 19.61 -8.10
CA TYR A 145 3.16 18.57 -7.68
C TYR A 145 3.78 18.86 -6.31
N LEU A 146 3.64 17.90 -5.40
CA LEU A 146 4.11 17.99 -4.02
C LEU A 146 4.40 16.58 -3.51
N CYS A 147 5.69 16.23 -3.41
CA CYS A 147 6.12 14.91 -2.97
C CYS A 147 5.67 14.61 -1.53
N LEU A 148 5.45 13.33 -1.24
CA LEU A 148 4.96 12.86 0.05
C LEU A 148 5.81 13.36 1.25
N ARG A 149 7.14 13.44 1.09
CA ARG A 149 8.05 13.97 2.12
C ARG A 149 7.79 15.44 2.43
N CYS A 150 7.66 16.26 1.39
CA CYS A 150 7.38 17.69 1.55
C CYS A 150 5.97 17.94 2.12
N ARG A 151 5.00 17.07 1.78
CA ARG A 151 3.67 17.06 2.37
C ARG A 151 3.73 16.86 3.89
N GLU A 152 4.47 15.86 4.36
CA GLU A 152 4.67 15.62 5.80
C GLU A 152 5.33 16.82 6.50
N VAL A 153 6.34 17.44 5.87
CA VAL A 153 7.00 18.64 6.40
C VAL A 153 6.02 19.81 6.56
N CYS A 154 5.12 20.02 5.60
CA CYS A 154 4.07 21.03 5.71
C CYS A 154 3.12 20.74 6.89
N LEU A 155 2.66 19.50 7.03
CA LEU A 155 1.73 19.10 8.09
C LEU A 155 2.36 19.23 9.48
N ASN A 156 3.66 18.89 9.62
CA ASN A 156 4.41 19.09 10.87
C ASN A 156 4.56 20.57 11.26
N LYS A 157 4.42 21.49 10.30
CA LYS A 157 4.37 22.95 10.54
C LYS A 157 2.94 23.49 10.63
N CYS A 158 1.95 22.61 10.73
CA CYS A 158 0.52 22.95 10.72
C CYS A 158 0.08 23.71 9.47
N VAL A 159 0.73 23.48 8.32
CA VAL A 159 0.34 24.05 7.03
C VAL A 159 -0.51 23.01 6.28
N THR A 160 -1.82 23.25 6.20
CA THR A 160 -2.79 22.35 5.55
C THR A 160 -3.17 22.78 4.13
N ASP A 161 -2.84 24.03 3.76
CA ASP A 161 -3.16 24.63 2.47
C ASP A 161 -2.11 24.31 1.41
N CYS A 162 -2.53 24.27 0.14
CA CYS A 162 -1.62 24.11 -0.99
C CYS A 162 -0.51 25.18 -0.98
N PRO A 163 0.78 24.80 -1.05
CA PRO A 163 1.88 25.77 -1.06
C PRO A 163 1.88 26.67 -2.30
N MET A 164 1.28 26.23 -3.40
CA MET A 164 1.22 26.94 -4.68
C MET A 164 0.02 27.89 -4.78
N CYS A 165 -1.21 27.36 -4.69
CA CYS A 165 -2.43 28.15 -4.90
C CYS A 165 -3.22 28.48 -3.63
N ARG A 166 -2.75 28.05 -2.45
CA ARG A 166 -3.41 28.28 -1.15
C ARG A 166 -4.83 27.72 -1.04
N LYS A 167 -5.21 26.76 -1.89
CA LYS A 167 -6.45 26.00 -1.71
C LYS A 167 -6.40 25.27 -0.36
N GLN A 168 -7.45 25.45 0.43
CA GLN A 168 -7.47 25.08 1.84
C GLN A 168 -7.55 23.57 2.07
N ASP A 169 -6.89 23.09 3.13
CA ASP A 169 -7.03 21.75 3.70
C ASP A 169 -6.82 20.57 2.73
N ILE A 170 -6.00 20.74 1.70
CA ILE A 170 -5.72 19.66 0.72
C ILE A 170 -4.39 18.95 0.94
N VAL A 171 -3.46 19.53 1.73
CA VAL A 171 -2.13 18.94 1.96
C VAL A 171 -2.24 17.64 2.75
N SER A 172 -3.26 17.44 3.57
CA SER A 172 -3.47 16.14 4.24
C SER A 172 -4.00 15.03 3.33
N ILE A 173 -4.39 15.34 2.09
CA ILE A 173 -4.96 14.35 1.16
C ILE A 173 -3.96 14.02 0.05
N TYR A 174 -3.41 12.81 0.09
CA TYR A 174 -2.57 12.25 -0.95
C TYR A 174 -3.35 12.09 -2.26
N ASN A 175 -2.68 12.46 -3.35
CA ASN A 175 -3.12 12.27 -4.71
C ASN A 175 -1.88 12.04 -5.58
N ILE A 176 -2.07 11.38 -6.72
CA ILE A 176 -1.01 11.07 -7.68
C ILE A 176 -1.55 11.28 -9.09
N ASP A 177 -0.72 11.76 -10.01
CA ASP A 177 -1.07 12.15 -11.38
C ASP A 177 -1.81 11.03 -12.15
N ASN A 178 -1.36 9.79 -12.00
CA ASN A 178 -1.97 8.62 -12.66
C ASN A 178 -3.23 8.06 -11.93
N GLY A 179 -3.61 8.63 -10.79
CA GLY A 179 -4.73 8.17 -9.95
C GLY A 179 -4.55 6.81 -9.28
N LEU A 180 -3.37 6.19 -9.36
CA LEU A 180 -3.07 4.88 -8.77
C LEU A 180 -2.77 5.00 -7.28
N ILE A 181 -3.82 5.18 -6.49
CA ILE A 181 -3.74 5.20 -5.02
C ILE A 181 -3.62 3.76 -4.50
N ASN A 182 -2.57 3.47 -3.73
CA ASN A 182 -2.30 2.14 -3.16
C ASN A 182 -3.49 1.48 -2.48
N ASN A 183 -4.20 2.19 -1.61
CA ASN A 183 -5.41 1.68 -0.94
C ASN A 183 -6.48 1.18 -1.93
N ASN A 184 -6.50 1.70 -3.16
CA ASN A 184 -7.42 1.27 -4.22
C ASN A 184 -6.86 0.14 -5.09
N VAL A 185 -5.54 0.16 -5.33
CA VAL A 185 -4.85 -0.76 -6.25
C VAL A 185 -4.53 -2.10 -5.59
N TYR A 186 -4.17 -2.08 -4.31
CA TYR A 186 -3.77 -3.27 -3.58
C TYR A 186 -5.00 -4.04 -3.08
N THR A 187 -5.49 -4.96 -3.92
CA THR A 187 -6.69 -5.77 -3.63
C THR A 187 -6.63 -6.47 -2.27
N VAL A 188 -5.48 -7.07 -1.94
CA VAL A 188 -5.29 -7.78 -0.65
C VAL A 188 -5.42 -6.82 0.53
N LEU A 189 -4.80 -5.65 0.45
CA LEU A 189 -4.89 -4.63 1.49
C LEU A 189 -6.32 -4.12 1.64
N ARG A 190 -7.00 -3.82 0.53
CA ARG A 190 -8.39 -3.35 0.53
C ARG A 190 -9.32 -4.36 1.20
N GLU A 191 -9.18 -5.65 0.87
CA GLU A 191 -9.95 -6.73 1.50
C GLU A 191 -9.76 -6.79 3.02
N VAL A 192 -8.52 -6.61 3.49
CA VAL A 192 -8.18 -6.61 4.92
C VAL A 192 -8.83 -5.43 5.64
N ILE A 193 -8.68 -4.21 5.11
CA ILE A 193 -9.28 -3.00 5.71
C ILE A 193 -10.81 -3.11 5.74
N GLU A 194 -11.43 -3.63 4.68
CA GLU A 194 -12.88 -3.85 4.64
C GLU A 194 -13.36 -4.92 5.62
N PHE A 195 -12.58 -5.98 5.83
CA PHE A 195 -12.90 -7.04 6.78
C PHE A 195 -12.91 -6.49 8.21
N GLU A 196 -11.90 -5.70 8.57
CA GLU A 196 -11.72 -5.14 9.91
C GLU A 196 -12.83 -4.13 10.25
N ARG A 197 -13.17 -3.23 9.32
CA ARG A 197 -14.30 -2.29 9.49
C ARG A 197 -15.64 -3.00 9.75
N LYS A 198 -15.84 -4.20 9.21
CA LYS A 198 -17.05 -4.99 9.49
C LYS A 198 -17.02 -5.60 10.88
N GLN A 199 -15.87 -6.04 11.38
CA GLN A 199 -15.78 -6.63 12.73
C GLN A 199 -16.03 -5.59 13.82
N ASP A 200 -15.58 -4.35 13.61
CA ASP A 200 -15.78 -3.25 14.57
C ASP A 200 -17.20 -2.66 14.53
N ALA A 201 -18.06 -3.11 13.61
CA ALA A 201 -19.44 -2.68 13.57
C ALA A 201 -20.23 -3.26 14.76
N PRO A 202 -20.99 -2.44 15.52
CA PRO A 202 -21.59 -2.81 16.81
C PRO A 202 -22.64 -3.94 16.80
N ASN A 203 -22.94 -4.54 15.64
CA ASN A 203 -24.00 -5.55 15.45
C ASN A 203 -23.52 -6.85 14.78
N ASN A 204 -22.21 -7.14 14.71
CA ASN A 204 -21.73 -8.30 13.96
C ASN A 204 -21.39 -9.52 14.85
N ASP A 205 -22.36 -10.41 15.02
CA ASP A 205 -22.15 -11.82 15.39
C ASP A 205 -21.54 -12.58 14.19
N PHE A 206 -20.24 -12.48 13.97
CA PHE A 206 -19.57 -13.30 12.93
C PHE A 206 -19.02 -14.61 13.52
N VAL A 207 -19.56 -15.71 13.01
CA VAL A 207 -19.05 -17.07 13.20
C VAL A 207 -17.78 -17.24 12.37
N TYR A 208 -16.66 -17.56 13.02
CA TYR A 208 -15.42 -17.96 12.36
C TYR A 208 -15.66 -19.24 11.52
N LEU A 209 -15.64 -19.13 10.20
CA LEU A 209 -15.40 -20.29 9.34
C LEU A 209 -13.89 -20.38 9.11
N SER A 210 -13.21 -21.18 9.93
CA SER A 210 -11.83 -21.57 9.68
C SER A 210 -11.77 -22.36 8.37
N SER A 211 -11.11 -21.80 7.36
CA SER A 211 -10.80 -22.53 6.12
C SER A 211 -9.78 -23.61 6.42
N SER A 212 -10.25 -24.84 6.63
CA SER A 212 -9.43 -26.04 6.54
C SER A 212 -9.92 -26.87 5.34
N VAL A 213 -9.05 -26.94 4.33
CA VAL A 213 -8.95 -27.98 3.30
C VAL A 213 -10.03 -28.01 2.21
N GLY A 214 -9.57 -27.96 0.96
CA GLY A 214 -10.21 -28.66 -0.16
C GLY A 214 -10.98 -27.78 -1.12
N GLU A 215 -10.70 -27.99 -2.40
CA GLU A 215 -11.44 -27.47 -3.55
C GLU A 215 -12.96 -27.59 -3.37
N GLY A 216 -13.68 -26.56 -3.84
CA GLY A 216 -15.06 -26.73 -4.29
C GLY A 216 -16.13 -25.90 -3.57
N VAL A 217 -16.76 -25.06 -4.39
CA VAL A 217 -18.18 -24.63 -4.32
C VAL A 217 -18.55 -23.65 -3.20
N TYR A 218 -18.77 -22.39 -3.61
CA TYR A 218 -19.56 -21.41 -2.87
C TYR A 218 -20.99 -21.93 -2.67
N ALA A 219 -21.35 -22.26 -1.42
CA ALA A 219 -22.75 -22.42 -1.03
C ALA A 219 -23.25 -21.10 -0.42
N PHE A 220 -24.05 -20.35 -1.19
CA PHE A 220 -24.91 -19.31 -0.63
C PHE A 220 -25.96 -20.00 0.24
N ILE A 221 -25.87 -19.85 1.57
CA ILE A 221 -26.99 -20.17 2.45
C ILE A 221 -27.81 -18.89 2.60
N ASP A 222 -28.81 -18.75 1.71
CA ASP A 222 -29.93 -17.85 1.95
C ASP A 222 -30.77 -18.45 3.08
N ARG A 223 -30.68 -17.85 4.28
CA ARG A 223 -31.63 -18.16 5.35
C ARG A 223 -32.89 -17.33 5.15
N ILE A 224 -33.78 -17.86 4.31
CA ILE A 224 -35.19 -17.46 4.28
C ILE A 224 -35.90 -18.02 5.53
N GLY A 225 -36.57 -17.13 6.26
CA GLY A 225 -37.55 -17.43 7.31
C GLY A 225 -37.39 -16.47 8.50
N ASN A 226 -38.31 -15.57 8.85
CA ASN A 226 -39.76 -15.64 8.72
C ASN A 226 -40.41 -14.24 8.88
N ARG A 227 -41.30 -13.92 7.92
CA ARG A 227 -42.60 -13.22 8.04
C ARG A 227 -42.71 -11.90 8.83
N ARG A 228 -43.00 -10.81 8.10
CA ARG A 228 -44.35 -10.20 8.12
C ARG A 228 -44.80 -9.81 6.71
N SER A 229 -45.93 -10.39 6.34
CA SER A 229 -46.71 -10.21 5.14
C SER A 229 -47.38 -8.83 5.09
N ARG A 230 -47.24 -8.15 3.95
CA ARG A 230 -48.26 -7.24 3.39
C ARG A 230 -48.11 -7.23 1.86
N SER A 231 -49.22 -7.44 1.18
CA SER A 231 -49.43 -7.30 -0.25
C SER A 231 -50.85 -6.70 -0.44
N PRO A 232 -51.29 -6.33 -1.65
CA PRO A 232 -50.60 -5.54 -2.69
C PRO A 232 -51.53 -4.47 -3.32
N SER A 233 -50.96 -3.62 -4.20
CA SER A 233 -51.65 -2.97 -5.34
C SER A 233 -50.56 -2.48 -6.32
N SER A 234 -50.34 -3.15 -7.47
CA SER A 234 -50.89 -2.84 -8.83
C SER A 234 -50.50 -1.40 -9.29
N GLU A 235 -49.81 -1.15 -10.40
CA GLU A 235 -50.03 -1.56 -11.79
C GLU A 235 -48.82 -1.25 -12.70
N SER A 236 -48.53 -2.16 -13.67
CA SER A 236 -48.28 -1.94 -15.12
C SER A 236 -47.11 -1.03 -15.61
N ASN A 237 -46.47 -1.17 -16.78
CA ASN A 237 -46.47 -2.07 -17.94
C ASN A 237 -45.33 -1.61 -18.89
N LEU A 238 -45.02 -2.41 -19.95
CA LEU A 238 -44.28 -2.12 -21.21
C LEU A 238 -42.76 -2.43 -21.22
N ASN A 239 -42.30 -3.48 -21.93
CA ASN A 239 -42.00 -3.64 -23.39
C ASN A 239 -40.58 -3.15 -23.72
N GLU A 240 -39.75 -3.70 -24.63
CA GLU A 240 -39.64 -4.90 -25.48
C GLU A 240 -38.31 -4.70 -26.27
N ASN A 241 -37.72 -5.78 -26.81
CA ASN A 241 -36.77 -5.83 -27.96
C ASN A 241 -35.31 -5.34 -27.74
N ASP A 242 -34.25 -5.86 -28.38
CA ASP A 242 -33.97 -7.07 -29.20
C ASP A 242 -32.45 -7.05 -29.54
N GLN A 243 -31.95 -8.18 -30.07
CA GLN A 243 -30.75 -8.39 -30.93
C GLN A 243 -29.34 -8.32 -30.29
N GLU A 244 -28.55 -9.40 -30.22
CA GLU A 244 -27.95 -10.33 -31.22
C GLU A 244 -26.55 -9.90 -31.76
N LEU A 245 -25.55 -10.76 -31.47
CA LEU A 245 -24.38 -11.20 -32.28
C LEU A 245 -23.31 -10.12 -32.62
N SER A 246 -21.99 -10.36 -32.71
CA SER A 246 -21.21 -11.54 -33.10
C SER A 246 -19.71 -11.43 -32.70
N GLU A 247 -19.07 -12.60 -32.55
CA GLU A 247 -17.70 -13.01 -33.03
C GLU A 247 -16.48 -12.14 -32.66
N VAL A 248 -15.56 -12.60 -31.78
CA VAL A 248 -14.48 -13.60 -31.97
C VAL A 248 -13.52 -13.27 -33.11
N SER A 249 -12.32 -12.82 -32.75
CA SER A 249 -11.09 -13.03 -33.55
C SER A 249 -9.91 -13.28 -32.61
N THR A 250 -9.49 -14.55 -32.55
CA THR A 250 -8.23 -15.03 -31.98
C THR A 250 -7.07 -14.67 -32.91
N ILE A 251 -6.04 -14.01 -32.39
CA ILE A 251 -4.74 -13.89 -33.06
C ILE A 251 -3.79 -14.87 -32.38
N TYR A 252 -3.25 -15.77 -33.20
CA TYR A 252 -2.11 -16.64 -32.91
C TYR A 252 -0.83 -15.82 -33.04
N GLU A 253 0.06 -15.89 -32.06
CA GLU A 253 1.49 -15.58 -32.24
C GLU A 253 2.31 -16.77 -31.77
N ASN A 254 3.12 -17.27 -32.70
CA ASN A 254 4.06 -18.37 -32.56
C ASN A 254 5.44 -17.85 -32.15
N GLU A 255 6.04 -18.59 -31.23
CA GLU A 255 7.41 -19.14 -31.20
C GLU A 255 8.65 -18.24 -31.41
N ASP A 256 9.52 -18.35 -30.39
CA ASP A 256 10.96 -18.58 -30.48
C ASP A 256 11.88 -17.48 -31.02
N GLU A 257 12.40 -16.65 -30.11
CA GLU A 257 13.75 -16.11 -30.22
C GLU A 257 14.53 -16.38 -28.92
N SER A 258 15.56 -17.22 -29.05
CA SER A 258 16.54 -17.54 -28.03
C SER A 258 17.65 -16.49 -28.01
N ASP A 259 17.68 -15.63 -27.00
CA ASP A 259 18.75 -14.66 -26.81
C ASP A 259 19.98 -15.28 -26.12
N GLU A 260 21.08 -15.28 -26.86
CA GLU A 260 22.43 -15.64 -26.44
C GLU A 260 23.01 -14.53 -25.54
N LEU A 261 23.11 -14.79 -24.24
CA LEU A 261 23.69 -13.86 -23.27
C LEU A 261 25.22 -13.79 -23.41
N MET A 262 25.73 -12.63 -23.84
CA MET A 262 27.15 -12.29 -23.81
C MET A 262 27.62 -12.00 -22.36
N PRO A 263 28.73 -12.58 -21.89
CA PRO A 263 29.25 -12.31 -20.55
C PRO A 263 29.89 -10.92 -20.46
N PHE A 264 29.42 -10.11 -19.51
CA PHE A 264 29.98 -8.80 -19.16
C PHE A 264 31.20 -8.96 -18.25
N ASP A 265 32.36 -8.48 -18.70
CA ASP A 265 33.60 -8.46 -17.93
C ASP A 265 33.68 -7.19 -17.06
N LEU A 266 33.71 -7.37 -15.73
CA LEU A 266 33.73 -6.31 -14.72
C LEU A 266 35.15 -5.97 -14.22
N SER A 267 36.20 -6.47 -14.87
CA SER A 267 37.58 -6.28 -14.42
C SER A 267 38.10 -4.83 -14.49
N GLY A 268 37.37 -3.89 -15.11
CA GLY A 268 37.76 -2.48 -15.23
C GLY A 268 37.32 -1.53 -14.11
N LEU A 269 36.54 -1.98 -13.12
CA LEU A 269 35.87 -1.07 -12.16
C LEU A 269 36.61 -0.81 -10.84
N PHE A 270 37.80 -1.36 -10.63
CA PHE A 270 38.52 -1.28 -9.34
C PHE A 270 39.76 -0.38 -9.28
N GLU A 271 40.10 0.39 -10.32
CA GLU A 271 41.32 1.22 -10.30
C GLU A 271 41.13 2.69 -9.86
N ALA A 272 39.90 3.16 -9.59
CA ALA A 272 39.67 4.59 -9.31
C ALA A 272 39.67 5.00 -7.81
N ALA A 273 39.94 4.10 -6.87
CA ALA A 273 39.76 4.38 -5.44
C ALA A 273 41.04 4.67 -4.63
N LEU A 274 42.21 4.84 -5.27
CA LEU A 274 43.50 4.93 -4.56
C LEU A 274 44.19 6.31 -4.58
N GLN A 275 43.51 7.39 -4.95
CA GLN A 275 44.14 8.73 -5.00
C GLN A 275 43.33 9.83 -4.29
N SER A 276 43.19 9.73 -2.97
CA SER A 276 42.91 10.93 -2.18
C SER A 276 43.85 11.00 -0.97
N GLU A 277 44.71 12.01 -0.98
CA GLU A 277 45.63 12.33 0.11
C GLU A 277 44.86 12.98 1.29
N PRO A 278 45.32 12.76 2.54
CA PRO A 278 44.66 13.32 3.72
C PRO A 278 44.98 14.80 3.92
N VAL A 279 43.95 15.63 3.99
CA VAL A 279 44.03 17.02 4.45
C VAL A 279 44.25 17.02 5.96
N THR A 280 45.35 17.61 6.41
CA THR A 280 45.68 17.81 7.83
C THR A 280 45.10 19.14 8.31
N ILE A 281 44.46 19.14 9.47
CA ILE A 281 43.92 20.32 10.18
C ILE A 281 45.02 20.96 11.02
#